data_AF-A0A836BHN0-F1
#
_entry.id   AF-A0A836BHN0-F1
#
_cell.length_a   1.000
_cell.length_b   1.000
_cell.length_c   1.000
_cell.angle_alpha   90.00
_cell.angle_beta   90.00
_cell.angle_gamma   90.00
#
_symmetry.space_group_name_H-M   'P 1'
#
loop_
_entity.id
_entity.type
_entity.pdbx_description
1 polymer ?
#
loop_
_entity_poly.entity_id
_entity_poly.type
_entity_poly.pdbx_seq_one_letter_code
_entity_poly.pdbx_strand_id
1 'polypeptide(L)'
;MYMDFENYVDERMLVSHDAMGTKEIKIKVLEVEDEQYPLRWKFGDRAKVKKILLTIKHLKTQQVEEGEFDLSLIEKEMKETRHYSSTNRWLSVTDIKSGYVIYTKHTVLLSDAMALDYIVI
;
A
#
# COMPACT_ATOMS: atom_id res chain seq x y z
N MET A 1 21.79 24.30 12.26
CA MET A 1 20.48 23.80 11.77
C MET A 1 20.80 22.82 10.65
N TYR A 2 21.06 21.56 11.00
CA TYR A 2 21.30 20.52 10.00
C TYR A 2 19.93 20.06 9.51
N MET A 3 19.62 20.30 8.23
CA MET A 3 18.50 19.62 7.58
C MET A 3 18.87 18.14 7.50
N ASP A 4 18.09 17.28 8.14
CA ASP A 4 18.22 15.81 8.08
C ASP A 4 17.88 15.31 6.67
N PHE A 5 18.84 15.43 5.74
CA PHE A 5 18.74 14.90 4.38
C PHE A 5 18.54 13.38 4.33
N GLU A 6 18.84 12.65 5.41
CA GLU A 6 18.67 11.19 5.48
C GLU A 6 17.21 10.73 5.50
N ASN A 7 16.26 11.59 5.82
CA ASN A 7 14.82 11.25 5.84
C ASN A 7 14.05 11.76 4.61
N TYR A 8 14.73 12.34 3.61
CA TYR A 8 14.06 12.81 2.41
C TYR A 8 13.61 11.62 1.55
N VAL A 9 12.30 11.42 1.45
CA VAL A 9 11.68 10.45 0.56
C VAL A 9 11.14 11.20 -0.63
N ASP A 10 11.66 10.92 -1.83
CA ASP A 10 11.13 11.47 -3.07
C ASP A 10 9.66 11.01 -3.24
N GLU A 11 8.74 11.98 -3.32
CA GLU A 11 7.30 11.71 -3.46
C GLU A 11 6.98 10.91 -4.72
N ARG A 12 7.80 11.02 -5.77
CA ARG A 12 7.64 10.23 -7.00
C ARG A 12 7.78 8.74 -6.77
N MET A 13 8.50 8.34 -5.71
CA MET A 13 8.61 6.93 -5.33
C MET A 13 7.36 6.41 -4.61
N LEU A 14 6.44 7.28 -4.19
CA LEU A 14 5.27 6.92 -3.39
C LEU A 14 3.96 7.03 -4.19
N VAL A 15 4.02 7.51 -5.43
CA VAL A 15 2.85 7.70 -6.30
C VAL A 15 2.98 6.76 -7.49
N SER A 16 1.92 6.00 -7.76
CA SER A 16 1.76 5.27 -9.01
C SER A 16 0.64 5.87 -9.84
N HIS A 17 0.60 5.55 -11.12
CA HIS A 17 -0.46 5.96 -12.03
C HIS A 17 -1.24 4.75 -12.53
N ASP A 18 -2.51 4.95 -12.87
CA ASP A 18 -3.28 3.99 -13.65
C ASP A 18 -2.68 3.81 -15.07
N ALA A 19 -3.00 2.70 -15.74
CA ALA A 19 -2.63 2.41 -17.12
C ALA A 19 -2.97 3.54 -18.10
N MET A 20 -4.06 4.29 -17.87
CA MET A 20 -4.40 5.45 -18.69
C MET A 20 -3.70 6.76 -18.28
N GLY A 21 -2.94 6.75 -17.18
CA GLY A 21 -2.26 7.92 -16.65
C GLY A 21 -3.20 9.03 -16.15
N THR A 22 -4.48 8.70 -15.91
CA THR A 22 -5.51 9.68 -15.54
C THR A 22 -5.73 9.78 -14.03
N LYS A 23 -5.30 8.77 -13.28
CA LYS A 23 -5.40 8.71 -11.82
C LYS A 23 -4.02 8.53 -11.20
N GLU A 24 -3.79 9.24 -10.10
CA GLU A 24 -2.66 9.09 -9.20
C GLU A 24 -3.07 8.28 -7.99
N ILE A 25 -2.24 7.34 -7.58
CA ILE A 25 -2.53 6.40 -6.51
C ILE A 25 -1.42 6.48 -5.48
N LYS A 26 -1.81 6.63 -4.21
CA LYS A 26 -0.91 6.65 -3.07
C LYS A 26 -1.43 5.71 -2.00
N ILE A 27 -0.53 4.89 -1.45
CA ILE A 27 -0.90 3.90 -0.42
C ILE A 27 -0.15 4.22 0.86
N LYS A 28 -0.90 4.40 1.94
CA LYS A 28 -0.36 4.56 3.29
C LYS A 28 -0.68 3.31 4.12
N VAL A 29 0.31 2.79 4.82
CA VAL A 29 0.14 1.67 5.75
C VAL A 29 -0.36 2.21 7.09
N LEU A 30 -1.50 1.70 7.56
CA LEU A 30 -2.09 2.08 8.85
C LEU A 30 -1.72 1.08 9.95
N GLU A 31 -1.89 -0.21 9.66
CA GLU A 31 -1.61 -1.30 10.60
C GLU A 31 -0.82 -2.41 9.92
N VAL A 32 0.12 -3.00 10.65
CA VAL A 32 0.82 -4.24 10.31
C VAL A 32 0.51 -5.30 11.37
N GLU A 33 0.47 -6.58 10.99
CA GLU A 33 0.12 -7.69 11.93
C GLU A 33 1.25 -8.03 12.90
N ASP A 34 2.52 -7.75 12.56
CA ASP A 34 3.66 -8.05 13.43
C ASP A 34 4.04 -6.85 14.31
N GLU A 35 3.56 -6.90 15.55
CA GLU A 35 3.82 -5.94 16.62
C GLU A 35 4.97 -6.43 17.50
N GLN A 36 6.22 -6.14 17.08
CA GLN A 36 7.37 -6.09 18.00
C GLN A 36 8.24 -4.87 17.68
N TYR A 37 7.78 -3.71 18.13
CA TYR A 37 8.62 -2.53 18.32
C TYR A 37 9.33 -2.69 19.68
N PRO A 38 10.68 -2.74 19.80
CA PRO A 38 11.69 -2.04 19.03
C PRO A 38 12.90 -2.93 18.65
N LEU A 39 12.77 -3.83 17.67
CA LEU A 39 13.92 -4.60 17.13
C LEU A 39 14.26 -4.22 15.69
N ARG A 40 13.74 -3.08 15.23
CA ARG A 40 14.03 -2.49 13.92
C ARG A 40 15.52 -2.20 13.77
N TRP A 41 16.09 -2.65 12.64
CA TRP A 41 17.36 -2.23 12.02
C TRP A 41 18.52 -3.22 11.93
N LYS A 42 18.30 -4.53 12.07
CA LYS A 42 19.29 -5.52 11.61
C LYS A 42 18.65 -6.55 10.68
N PHE A 43 18.69 -6.24 9.38
CA PHE A 43 18.36 -7.11 8.24
C PHE A 43 16.87 -7.38 7.95
N GLY A 44 16.42 -6.96 6.76
CA GLY A 44 15.55 -7.80 5.91
C GLY A 44 14.15 -8.18 6.39
N ASP A 45 13.63 -7.60 7.47
CA ASP A 45 12.31 -7.95 7.99
C ASP A 45 11.21 -7.62 6.97
N ARG A 46 10.32 -8.58 6.75
CA ARG A 46 9.08 -8.39 6.00
C ARG A 46 7.98 -8.06 6.99
N ALA A 47 7.24 -6.99 6.75
CA ALA A 47 6.05 -6.64 7.51
C ALA A 47 4.81 -7.14 6.79
N LYS A 48 3.94 -7.84 7.51
CA LYS A 48 2.64 -8.24 6.97
C LYS A 48 1.63 -7.10 7.16
N VAL A 49 1.18 -6.52 6.05
CA VAL A 49 0.24 -5.39 6.08
C VAL A 49 -1.17 -5.88 6.42
N LYS A 50 -1.80 -5.21 7.38
CA LYS A 50 -3.16 -5.50 7.84
C LYS A 50 -4.15 -4.50 7.26
N LYS A 51 -3.88 -3.20 7.44
CA LYS A 51 -4.76 -2.11 6.97
C LYS A 51 -3.98 -1.07 6.20
N ILE A 52 -4.60 -0.57 5.14
CA ILE A 52 -4.08 0.51 4.31
C ILE A 52 -5.11 1.62 4.15
N LEU A 53 -4.62 2.84 3.94
CA LEU A 53 -5.38 3.95 3.39
C LEU A 53 -4.94 4.13 1.94
N LEU A 54 -5.90 3.99 1.03
CA LEU A 54 -5.71 4.24 -0.38
C LEU A 54 -6.22 5.63 -0.71
N THR A 55 -5.39 6.44 -1.34
CA THR A 55 -5.77 7.74 -1.89
C THR A 55 -5.67 7.66 -3.41
N ILE A 56 -6.79 7.88 -4.11
CA ILE A 56 -6.87 7.98 -5.57
C ILE A 56 -7.21 9.42 -5.93
N LYS A 57 -6.33 10.08 -6.66
CA LYS A 57 -6.54 11.43 -7.16
C LYS A 57 -6.78 11.37 -8.66
N HIS A 58 -7.94 11.85 -9.08
CA HIS A 58 -8.30 11.98 -10.49
C HIS A 58 -7.68 13.25 -11.05
N LEU A 59 -6.73 13.12 -11.97
CA LEU A 59 -6.00 14.26 -12.55
C LEU A 59 -6.89 15.17 -13.40
N LYS A 60 -7.93 14.60 -14.04
CA LYS A 60 -8.85 15.35 -14.91
C LYS A 60 -9.85 16.19 -14.13
N THR A 61 -10.42 15.65 -13.04
CA THR A 61 -11.47 16.30 -12.26
C THR A 61 -10.96 16.95 -10.97
N GLN A 62 -9.69 16.73 -10.63
CA GLN A 62 -9.06 17.12 -9.35
C GLN A 62 -9.77 16.55 -8.11
N GLN A 63 -10.62 15.55 -8.30
CA GLN A 63 -11.29 14.85 -7.20
C GLN A 63 -10.31 13.91 -6.52
N VAL A 64 -10.39 13.85 -5.19
CA VAL A 64 -9.60 12.95 -4.37
C VAL A 64 -10.56 12.00 -3.66
N GLU A 65 -10.35 10.72 -3.86
CA GLU A 65 -11.05 9.63 -3.19
C GLU A 65 -10.10 9.00 -2.19
N GLU A 66 -10.58 8.81 -0.97
CA GLU A 66 -9.83 8.15 0.09
C GLU A 66 -10.65 6.99 0.62
N GLY A 67 -10.04 5.82 0.71
CA GLY A 67 -10.67 4.60 1.18
C GLY A 67 -9.76 3.84 2.13
N GLU A 68 -10.27 3.49 3.29
CA GLU A 68 -9.60 2.59 4.22
C GLU A 68 -9.95 1.14 3.86
N PHE A 69 -8.93 0.29 3.73
CA PHE A 69 -9.10 -1.10 3.37
C PHE A 69 -8.40 -2.00 4.39
N ASP A 70 -9.18 -2.93 4.96
CA ASP A 70 -8.64 -4.02 5.78
C ASP A 70 -8.33 -5.22 4.90
N LEU A 71 -7.05 -5.38 4.57
CA LEU A 71 -6.56 -6.43 3.69
C LEU A 71 -6.73 -7.82 4.30
N SER A 72 -6.78 -7.93 5.64
CA SER A 72 -6.99 -9.22 6.30
C SER A 72 -8.41 -9.74 6.10
N LEU A 73 -9.41 -8.83 6.09
CA LEU A 73 -10.80 -9.17 5.79
C LEU A 73 -10.97 -9.53 4.31
N ILE A 74 -10.41 -8.71 3.42
CA ILE A 74 -10.46 -8.93 1.96
C ILE A 74 -9.83 -10.27 1.59
N GLU A 75 -8.66 -10.62 2.18
CA GLU A 75 -8.04 -11.93 1.94
C GLU A 75 -8.93 -13.10 2.40
N LYS A 76 -9.59 -12.94 3.56
CA LYS A 76 -10.49 -13.97 4.10
C LYS A 76 -11.69 -14.18 3.19
N GLU A 77 -12.33 -13.10 2.76
CA GLU A 77 -13.45 -13.14 1.82
C GLU A 77 -13.03 -13.76 0.49
N MET A 78 -11.86 -13.40 -0.04
CA MET A 78 -11.39 -13.95 -1.31
C MET A 78 -11.13 -15.45 -1.25
N LYS A 79 -10.61 -15.97 -0.12
CA LYS A 79 -10.48 -17.41 0.14
C LYS A 79 -11.82 -18.12 0.20
N GLU A 80 -12.83 -17.48 0.78
CA GLU A 80 -14.18 -18.05 0.92
C GLU A 80 -14.90 -18.08 -0.44
N THR A 81 -14.87 -16.99 -1.21
CA THR A 81 -15.62 -16.89 -2.47
C THR A 81 -14.91 -17.57 -3.64
N ARG A 82 -13.58 -17.40 -3.77
CA ARG A 82 -12.84 -17.79 -4.97
C ARG A 82 -11.84 -18.92 -4.74
N HIS A 83 -11.66 -19.38 -3.51
CA HIS A 83 -10.74 -20.48 -3.15
C HIS A 83 -9.28 -20.30 -3.59
N TYR A 84 -8.89 -19.07 -3.95
CA TYR A 84 -7.52 -18.66 -4.24
C TYR A 84 -7.22 -17.38 -3.46
N SER A 85 -6.01 -17.26 -2.92
CA SER A 85 -5.48 -16.01 -2.37
C SER A 85 -4.31 -15.58 -3.26
N SER A 86 -4.36 -14.35 -3.79
CA SER A 86 -3.43 -13.87 -4.81
C SER A 86 -2.44 -12.83 -4.30
N THR A 87 -2.60 -12.30 -3.08
CA THR A 87 -1.78 -11.18 -2.63
C THR A 87 -0.72 -11.56 -1.60
N ASN A 88 0.52 -11.25 -1.92
CA ASN A 88 1.60 -11.11 -0.93
C ASN A 88 1.38 -9.82 -0.14
N ARG A 89 0.68 -9.90 1.01
CA ARG A 89 0.59 -8.80 2.01
C ARG A 89 1.93 -8.52 2.71
N TRP A 90 2.94 -9.35 2.44
CA TRP A 90 4.30 -9.19 2.93
C TRP A 90 5.04 -8.15 2.11
N LEU A 91 5.37 -7.04 2.74
CA LEU A 91 6.26 -6.02 2.18
C LEU A 91 7.60 -6.06 2.89
N SER A 92 8.69 -5.81 2.17
CA SER A 92 9.96 -5.50 2.84
C SER A 92 9.82 -4.18 3.60
N VAL A 93 10.46 -4.04 4.75
CA VAL A 93 10.54 -2.75 5.45
C VAL A 93 11.19 -1.68 4.55
N THR A 94 12.06 -2.06 3.62
CA THR A 94 12.63 -1.14 2.62
C THR A 94 11.61 -0.58 1.64
N ASP A 95 10.51 -1.31 1.43
CA ASP A 95 9.42 -0.93 0.52
C ASP A 95 8.40 -0.02 1.20
N ILE A 96 8.56 0.24 2.51
CA ILE A 96 7.74 1.16 3.29
C ILE A 96 8.61 2.34 3.72
N LYS A 97 8.41 3.50 3.09
CA LYS A 97 9.13 4.73 3.39
C LYS A 97 8.19 5.73 4.05
N SER A 98 8.52 6.15 5.27
CA SER A 98 7.71 7.11 6.06
C SER A 98 6.22 6.70 6.19
N GLY A 99 5.94 5.40 6.26
CA GLY A 99 4.58 4.84 6.35
C GLY A 99 3.84 4.72 5.01
N TYR A 100 4.47 5.09 3.89
CA TYR A 100 3.92 4.91 2.54
C TYR A 100 4.60 3.75 1.83
N VAL A 101 3.84 3.06 0.99
CA VAL A 101 4.34 1.99 0.14
C VAL A 101 5.00 2.58 -1.11
N ILE A 102 6.05 1.95 -1.62
CA ILE A 102 6.66 2.32 -2.90
C ILE A 102 5.74 1.92 -4.06
N TYR A 103 5.65 2.77 -5.08
CA TYR A 103 4.79 2.62 -6.28
C TYR A 103 4.84 1.22 -6.92
N THR A 104 6.01 0.58 -6.95
CA THR A 104 6.23 -0.76 -7.55
C THR A 104 5.40 -1.87 -6.89
N LYS A 105 4.94 -1.67 -5.65
CA LYS A 105 4.16 -2.68 -4.89
C LYS A 105 2.67 -2.38 -4.85
N HIS A 106 2.22 -1.24 -5.39
CA HIS A 106 0.81 -0.83 -5.32
C HIS A 106 -0.12 -1.85 -5.97
N THR A 107 0.15 -2.25 -7.22
CA THR A 107 -0.68 -3.22 -7.95
C THR A 107 -0.73 -4.57 -7.25
N VAL A 108 0.39 -5.03 -6.67
CA VAL A 108 0.44 -6.31 -5.96
C VAL A 108 -0.43 -6.27 -4.70
N LEU A 109 -0.39 -5.19 -3.92
CA LEU A 109 -1.20 -5.06 -2.71
C LEU A 109 -2.70 -4.89 -2.98
N LEU A 110 -3.05 -4.23 -4.09
CA LEU A 110 -4.45 -3.93 -4.43
C LEU A 110 -5.12 -5.03 -5.27
N SER A 111 -4.39 -6.05 -5.72
CA SER A 111 -4.90 -7.09 -6.62
C SER A 111 -6.14 -7.80 -6.08
N ASP A 112 -6.16 -8.16 -4.80
CA ASP A 112 -7.31 -8.85 -4.19
C ASP A 112 -8.54 -7.93 -4.12
N ALA A 113 -8.32 -6.67 -3.74
CA ALA A 113 -9.38 -5.67 -3.65
C ALA A 113 -9.95 -5.33 -5.04
N MET A 114 -9.10 -5.26 -6.08
CA MET A 114 -9.54 -5.13 -7.46
C MET A 114 -10.30 -6.37 -7.95
N ALA A 115 -9.86 -7.57 -7.56
CA ALA A 115 -10.52 -8.82 -7.96
C ALA A 115 -11.92 -8.98 -7.36
N LEU A 116 -12.16 -8.42 -6.18
CA LEU A 116 -13.46 -8.34 -5.50
C LEU A 116 -14.25 -7.07 -5.83
N ASP A 117 -13.81 -6.29 -6.83
CA ASP A 117 -14.47 -5.05 -7.28
C ASP A 117 -14.60 -3.96 -6.20
N TYR A 118 -13.80 -4.01 -5.12
CA TYR A 118 -13.75 -2.96 -4.10
C TYR A 118 -13.09 -1.68 -4.60
N ILE A 119 -12.22 -1.79 -5.61
CA ILE A 119 -11.40 -0.68 -6.09
C ILE A 119 -11.37 -0.73 -7.61
N VAL A 120 -11.73 0.38 -8.24
CA VAL A 120 -11.65 0.57 -9.69
C VAL A 120 -10.59 1.63 -9.96
N ILE A 121 -9.39 1.15 -10.28
CA ILE A 121 -8.26 1.97 -10.72
C ILE A 121 -8.44 2.36 -12.18
#